data_AF-A0A960PZP8-F1
#
_entry.id   AF-A0A960PZP8-F1
#
_cell.length_a   1.000
_cell.length_b   1.000
_cell.length_c   1.000
_cell.angle_alpha   90.00
_cell.angle_beta   90.00
_cell.angle_gamma   90.00
#
_symmetry.space_group_name_H-M   'P 1'
#
loop_
_entity.id
_entity.type
_entity.pdbx_description
1 polymer ?
#
loop_
_entity_poly.entity_id
_entity_poly.type
_entity_poly.pdbx_seq_one_letter_code
_entity_poly.pdbx_strand_id
1 'polypeptide(L)'
;MQVSEIWTAAGVVLGFQVTSFLWRISNEVARGSSGDITWLPPADILNLVAMVVLVVGVFIAPMAEESLVRSPHKAFGLALILFVGHCFALAGHYDMFNPRTPRSMKYFPLQELVAVGVVIAVAVAYCVLV
;
A
#
# COMPACT_ATOMS: atom_id res chain seq x y z
N MET A 1 -19.34 12.64 2.89
CA MET A 1 -18.41 13.33 1.98
C MET A 1 -19.10 13.39 0.63
N GLN A 2 -19.02 14.52 -0.07
CA GLN A 2 -19.46 14.55 -1.46
C GLN A 2 -18.49 13.74 -2.33
N VAL A 3 -18.96 13.16 -3.43
CA VAL A 3 -18.11 12.36 -4.34
C VAL A 3 -16.92 13.18 -4.86
N SER A 4 -17.13 14.47 -5.11
CA SER A 4 -16.10 15.42 -5.51
C SER A 4 -14.94 15.53 -4.50
N GLU A 5 -15.25 15.61 -3.20
CA GLU A 5 -14.27 15.69 -2.13
C GLU A 5 -13.41 14.42 -2.06
N ILE A 6 -14.05 13.24 -2.19
CA ILE A 6 -13.34 11.95 -2.19
C ILE A 6 -12.43 11.85 -3.40
N TRP A 7 -12.88 12.28 -4.58
CA TRP A 7 -12.07 12.25 -5.79
C TRP A 7 -10.84 13.15 -5.67
N THR A 8 -10.99 14.34 -5.10
CA THR A 8 -9.84 15.22 -4.83
C THR A 8 -8.86 14.57 -3.85
N ALA A 9 -9.35 14.04 -2.72
CA ALA A 9 -8.51 13.36 -1.74
C ALA A 9 -7.82 12.12 -2.32
N ALA A 10 -8.55 11.30 -3.09
CA ALA A 10 -8.02 10.14 -3.79
C ALA A 10 -6.96 10.52 -4.83
N GLY A 11 -7.13 11.63 -5.54
CA GLY A 11 -6.11 12.10 -6.49
C GLY A 11 -4.80 12.45 -5.79
N VAL A 12 -4.87 13.10 -4.64
CA VAL A 12 -3.70 13.41 -3.80
C VAL A 12 -3.04 12.13 -3.28
N VAL A 13 -3.82 11.20 -2.73
CA VAL A 13 -3.32 9.91 -2.24
C VAL A 13 -2.65 9.11 -3.35
N LEU A 14 -3.28 9.03 -4.53
CA LEU A 14 -2.72 8.35 -5.70
C LEU A 14 -1.38 8.95 -6.10
N GLY A 15 -1.26 10.29 -6.09
CA GLY A 15 0.00 10.99 -6.31
C GLY A 15 1.10 10.51 -5.35
N PHE A 16 0.80 10.48 -4.04
CA PHE A 16 1.75 9.97 -3.05
C PHE A 16 2.10 8.49 -3.24
N GLN A 17 1.12 7.64 -3.56
CA GLN A 17 1.34 6.22 -3.82
C GLN A 17 2.27 5.98 -5.00
N VAL A 18 2.04 6.69 -6.11
CA VAL A 18 2.86 6.63 -7.33
C VAL A 18 4.26 7.16 -7.04
N THR A 19 4.40 8.30 -6.38
CA THR A 19 5.71 8.87 -6.01
C THR A 19 6.49 7.91 -5.10
N SER A 20 5.85 7.34 -4.08
CA SER A 20 6.48 6.35 -3.19
C SER A 20 6.98 5.13 -3.98
N PHE A 21 6.14 4.61 -4.87
CA PHE A 21 6.48 3.44 -5.69
C PHE A 21 7.62 3.73 -6.68
N LEU A 22 7.60 4.88 -7.35
CA LEU A 22 8.68 5.28 -8.26
C LEU A 22 9.99 5.47 -7.49
N TRP A 23 9.96 6.13 -6.33
CA TRP A 23 11.14 6.29 -5.48
C TRP A 23 11.70 4.92 -5.05
N ARG A 24 10.82 3.98 -4.71
CA ARG A 24 11.21 2.60 -4.38
C ARG A 24 11.92 1.92 -5.55
N ILE A 25 11.37 2.00 -6.77
CA ILE A 25 12.00 1.46 -7.98
C ILE A 25 13.37 2.11 -8.20
N SER A 26 13.47 3.44 -8.12
CA SER A 26 14.75 4.14 -8.31
C SER A 26 15.80 3.67 -7.31
N ASN A 27 15.44 3.47 -6.05
CA ASN A 27 16.34 2.94 -5.03
C ASN A 27 16.80 1.51 -5.34
N GLU A 28 15.91 0.64 -5.83
CA GLU A 28 16.28 -0.72 -6.22
C GLU A 28 17.19 -0.76 -7.45
N VAL A 29 16.92 0.08 -8.45
CA VAL A 29 17.82 0.21 -9.62
C VAL A 29 19.20 0.65 -9.17
N ALA A 30 19.31 1.65 -8.30
CA ALA A 30 20.58 2.12 -7.77
C ALA A 30 21.32 1.03 -6.98
N ARG A 31 20.60 0.23 -6.18
CA ARG A 31 21.16 -0.92 -5.45
C ARG A 31 21.67 -1.99 -6.39
N GLY A 32 20.90 -2.34 -7.43
CA GLY A 32 21.33 -3.28 -8.46
C GLY A 32 22.61 -2.83 -9.18
N SER A 33 22.76 -1.53 -9.46
CA SER A 33 24.00 -0.98 -10.02
C SER A 33 25.20 -1.06 -9.06
N SER A 34 24.97 -1.08 -7.74
CA SER A 34 26.02 -1.27 -6.74
C SER A 34 26.37 -2.75 -6.47
N GLY A 35 25.68 -3.69 -7.14
CA GLY A 35 25.87 -5.13 -6.94
C GLY A 35 25.14 -5.69 -5.70
N ASP A 36 24.26 -4.90 -5.07
CA ASP A 36 23.36 -5.38 -4.00
C ASP A 36 22.15 -6.09 -4.61
N ILE A 37 21.43 -6.86 -3.78
CA ILE A 37 20.26 -7.62 -4.19
C ILE A 37 19.10 -6.65 -4.45
N THR A 38 18.44 -6.84 -5.59
CA THR A 38 17.21 -6.15 -5.93
C THR A 38 16.01 -7.02 -5.65
N TRP A 39 14.99 -6.45 -5.02
CA TRP A 39 13.72 -7.13 -4.82
C TRP A 39 12.57 -6.16 -4.68
N LEU A 40 11.40 -6.64 -5.10
CA LEU A 40 10.12 -6.02 -4.81
C LEU A 40 9.54 -6.70 -3.55
N PRO A 41 9.73 -6.13 -2.35
CA PRO A 41 9.23 -6.72 -1.11
C PRO A 41 7.71 -6.87 -1.12
N PRO A 42 7.16 -7.84 -0.37
CA PRO A 42 5.72 -7.97 -0.13
C PRO A 42 5.04 -6.66 0.30
N ALA A 43 5.73 -5.79 1.04
CA ALA A 43 5.27 -4.45 1.38
C ALA A 43 4.90 -3.62 0.14
N ASP A 44 5.67 -3.66 -0.94
CA ASP A 44 5.38 -2.90 -2.16
C ASP A 44 4.13 -3.41 -2.87
N ILE A 45 3.82 -4.71 -2.73
CA ILE A 45 2.58 -5.31 -3.25
C ILE A 45 1.37 -4.69 -2.55
N LEU A 46 1.45 -4.37 -1.24
CA LEU A 46 0.37 -3.68 -0.54
C LEU A 46 0.07 -2.31 -1.16
N ASN A 47 1.10 -1.53 -1.53
CA ASN A 47 0.89 -0.24 -2.19
C ASN A 47 0.32 -0.40 -3.60
N LEU A 48 0.80 -1.39 -4.38
CA LEU A 48 0.24 -1.70 -5.69
C LEU A 48 -1.25 -2.06 -5.60
N VAL A 49 -1.62 -2.94 -4.66
CA VAL A 49 -3.02 -3.30 -4.42
C VAL A 49 -3.81 -2.09 -3.95
N ALA A 50 -3.25 -1.25 -3.08
CA ALA A 50 -3.89 -0.01 -2.64
C ALA A 50 -4.19 0.93 -3.82
N MET A 51 -3.26 1.10 -4.77
CA MET A 51 -3.48 1.90 -5.98
C MET A 51 -4.58 1.31 -6.85
N VAL A 52 -4.61 -0.02 -7.04
CA VAL A 52 -5.67 -0.68 -7.82
C VAL A 52 -7.03 -0.49 -7.16
N VAL A 53 -7.13 -0.70 -5.84
CA VAL A 53 -8.36 -0.50 -5.07
C VAL A 53 -8.83 0.95 -5.17
N LEU A 54 -7.91 1.91 -5.09
CA LEU A 54 -8.23 3.33 -5.19
C LEU A 54 -8.73 3.67 -6.61
N VAL A 55 -7.98 3.28 -7.65
CA VAL A 55 -8.31 3.61 -9.04
C VAL A 55 -9.62 2.96 -9.46
N VAL A 56 -9.75 1.66 -9.23
CA VAL A 56 -10.95 0.92 -9.63
C VAL A 56 -12.13 1.31 -8.75
N GLY A 57 -11.97 1.33 -7.43
CA GLY A 57 -13.08 1.51 -6.50
C GLY A 57 -13.55 2.95 -6.30
N VAL A 58 -12.69 3.95 -6.52
CA VAL A 58 -13.04 5.37 -6.32
C VAL A 58 -13.28 6.11 -7.63
N PHE A 59 -12.47 5.84 -8.68
CA PHE A 59 -12.59 6.56 -9.95
C PHE A 59 -13.39 5.79 -10.99
N ILE A 60 -13.00 4.54 -11.30
CA ILE A 60 -13.58 3.82 -12.46
C ILE A 60 -14.96 3.26 -12.16
N ALA A 61 -15.14 2.54 -11.06
CA ALA A 61 -16.36 1.80 -10.81
C ALA A 61 -17.59 2.70 -10.62
N PRO A 62 -17.52 3.85 -9.92
CA PRO A 62 -18.63 4.79 -9.87
C PRO A 62 -19.04 5.36 -11.24
N MET A 63 -18.16 5.30 -12.25
CA MET A 63 -18.48 5.72 -13.62
C MET A 63 -19.12 4.61 -14.46
N ALA A 64 -18.91 3.34 -14.11
CA ALA A 64 -19.35 2.19 -14.90
C ALA A 64 -20.79 1.78 -14.59
N GLU A 65 -21.20 1.79 -13.32
CA GLU A 65 -22.58 1.50 -12.91
C GLU A 65 -22.80 1.94 -11.45
N GLU A 66 -23.83 2.74 -11.18
CA GLU A 66 -24.18 3.15 -9.80
C GLU A 66 -24.53 1.96 -8.89
N SER A 67 -24.90 0.82 -9.47
CA SER A 67 -25.34 -0.39 -8.77
C SER A 67 -24.20 -1.31 -8.30
N LEU A 68 -23.00 -1.21 -8.89
CA LEU A 68 -21.96 -2.24 -8.75
C LEU A 68 -20.99 -2.04 -7.57
N VAL A 69 -20.92 -0.83 -6.98
CA VAL A 69 -20.02 -0.56 -5.86
C VAL A 69 -20.74 0.08 -4.68
N ARG A 70 -20.74 -0.66 -3.56
CA ARG A 70 -21.38 -0.33 -2.28
C ARG A 70 -20.90 0.95 -1.57
N SER A 71 -19.95 1.70 -2.12
CA SER A 71 -19.65 3.12 -1.81
C SER A 71 -18.18 3.43 -2.14
N PRO A 72 -17.87 4.49 -2.92
CA PRO A 72 -16.48 4.94 -3.13
C PRO A 72 -15.78 5.32 -1.81
N HIS A 73 -16.53 5.66 -0.76
CA HIS A 73 -15.95 5.87 0.58
C HIS A 73 -15.32 4.59 1.12
N LYS A 74 -15.96 3.42 0.91
CA LYS A 74 -15.46 2.15 1.39
C LYS A 74 -14.16 1.78 0.69
N ALA A 75 -14.13 1.89 -0.64
CA ALA A 75 -12.92 1.68 -1.42
C ALA A 75 -11.79 2.63 -1.04
N PHE A 76 -12.10 3.92 -0.85
CA PHE A 76 -11.12 4.91 -0.41
C PHE A 76 -10.50 4.56 0.94
N GLY A 77 -11.32 4.21 1.94
CA GLY A 77 -10.82 3.80 3.26
C GLY A 77 -9.97 2.52 3.21
N LEU A 78 -10.36 1.54 2.39
CA LEU A 78 -9.56 0.33 2.19
C LEU A 78 -8.20 0.65 1.57
N ALA A 79 -8.17 1.50 0.53
CA ALA A 79 -6.92 1.93 -0.09
C ALA A 79 -6.01 2.67 0.91
N LEU A 80 -6.56 3.52 1.77
CA LEU A 80 -5.81 4.19 2.83
C LEU A 80 -5.20 3.20 3.84
N ILE A 81 -5.98 2.20 4.29
CA ILE A 81 -5.49 1.16 5.21
C ILE A 81 -4.30 0.42 4.58
N LEU A 82 -4.43 0.01 3.33
CA LEU A 82 -3.37 -0.71 2.62
C LEU A 82 -2.14 0.17 2.38
N PHE A 83 -2.33 1.44 2.01
CA PHE A 83 -1.23 2.37 1.75
C PHE A 83 -0.46 2.76 3.01
N VAL A 84 -1.17 3.12 4.08
CA VAL A 84 -0.54 3.40 5.38
C VAL A 84 0.11 2.13 5.93
N GLY A 85 -0.56 0.99 5.80
CA GLY A 85 -0.02 -0.32 6.16
C GLY A 85 1.27 -0.67 5.41
N HIS A 86 1.36 -0.32 4.13
CA HIS A 86 2.58 -0.47 3.33
C HIS A 86 3.79 0.24 3.98
N CYS A 87 3.63 1.45 4.52
CA CYS A 87 4.73 2.16 5.18
C CYS A 87 5.28 1.37 6.38
N PHE A 88 4.41 0.77 7.19
CA PHE A 88 4.81 -0.06 8.33
C PHE A 88 5.41 -1.40 7.88
N ALA A 89 4.84 -2.04 6.86
CA ALA A 89 5.40 -3.24 6.28
C ALA A 89 6.81 -2.99 5.72
N LEU A 90 7.01 -1.87 5.02
CA LEU A 90 8.31 -1.51 4.45
C LEU A 90 9.34 -1.22 5.55
N ALA A 91 8.96 -0.56 6.64
CA ALA A 91 9.84 -0.40 7.81
C ALA A 91 10.23 -1.78 8.40
N GLY A 92 9.28 -2.71 8.47
CA GLY A 92 9.52 -4.09 8.88
C GLY A 92 10.43 -4.86 7.91
N HIS A 93 10.32 -4.62 6.60
CA HIS A 93 11.22 -5.20 5.60
C HIS A 93 12.69 -4.81 5.83
N TYR A 94 12.91 -3.61 6.36
CA TYR A 94 14.24 -3.13 6.73
C TYR A 94 14.64 -3.41 8.18
N ASP A 95 13.88 -4.26 8.88
CA ASP A 95 14.05 -4.60 10.30
C ASP A 95 14.13 -3.38 11.25
N MET A 96 13.48 -2.27 10.87
CA MET A 96 13.63 -0.98 11.56
C MET A 96 12.90 -0.87 12.91
N PHE A 97 12.02 -1.82 13.26
CA PHE A 97 11.32 -1.78 14.55
C PHE A 97 12.18 -2.23 15.73
N ASN A 98 13.35 -2.80 15.48
CA ASN A 98 14.33 -3.13 16.50
C ASN A 98 15.67 -2.45 16.19
N PRO A 99 16.09 -1.43 16.96
CA PRO A 99 17.33 -0.70 16.71
C PRO A 99 18.59 -1.54 16.96
N ARG A 100 18.45 -2.74 17.53
CA ARG A 100 19.55 -3.67 17.84
C ARG A 100 19.79 -4.71 16.75
N THR A 101 18.96 -4.75 15.71
CA THR A 101 19.11 -5.71 14.62
C THR A 101 19.60 -5.01 13.36
N PRO A 102 20.66 -5.49 12.70
CA PRO A 102 20.98 -5.04 11.35
C PRO A 102 19.89 -5.49 10.37
N ARG A 103 19.79 -4.81 9.23
CA ARG A 103 18.92 -5.22 8.11
C ARG A 103 19.18 -6.70 7.78
N SER A 104 18.13 -7.52 7.79
CA SER A 104 18.26 -8.88 7.28
C SER A 104 18.21 -8.91 5.75
N MET A 105 18.96 -9.83 5.15
CA MET A 105 18.95 -10.07 3.70
C MET A 105 17.94 -11.15 3.31
N LYS A 106 16.81 -11.21 4.02
CA LYS A 106 15.71 -12.13 3.73
C LYS A 106 14.70 -11.42 2.86
N TYR A 107 14.14 -12.12 1.87
CA TYR A 107 13.11 -11.55 1.01
C TYR A 107 11.86 -11.11 1.79
N PHE A 108 11.50 -11.86 2.85
CA PHE A 108 10.36 -11.56 3.71
C PHE A 108 10.73 -11.77 5.20
N PRO A 109 11.35 -10.78 5.86
CA PRO A 109 11.71 -10.88 7.26
C PRO A 109 10.50 -10.94 8.20
N LEU A 110 10.73 -11.42 9.42
CA LEU A 110 9.67 -11.63 10.40
C LEU A 110 8.91 -10.34 10.75
N GLN A 111 9.62 -9.21 10.84
CA GLN A 111 8.99 -7.91 11.12
C GLN A 111 8.03 -7.50 10.00
N GLU A 112 8.42 -7.69 8.74
CA GLU A 112 7.54 -7.46 7.59
C GLU A 112 6.34 -8.41 7.61
N LEU A 113 6.56 -9.69 7.88
CA LEU A 113 5.50 -10.71 7.94
C LEU A 113 4.43 -10.35 8.96
N VAL A 114 4.84 -9.95 10.16
CA VAL A 114 3.91 -9.49 11.22
C VAL A 114 3.16 -8.24 10.77
N ALA A 115 3.86 -7.24 10.24
CA ALA A 115 3.25 -5.99 9.79
C ALA A 115 2.22 -6.22 8.66
N VAL A 116 2.58 -7.00 7.64
CA VAL A 116 1.68 -7.38 6.54
C VAL A 116 0.48 -8.16 7.08
N GLY A 117 0.68 -9.12 7.99
CA GLY A 117 -0.40 -9.89 8.61
C GLY A 117 -1.39 -9.00 9.36
N VAL A 118 -0.90 -8.03 10.14
CA VAL A 118 -1.75 -7.04 10.82
C VAL A 118 -2.53 -6.19 9.83
N VAL A 119 -1.88 -5.68 8.78
CA VAL A 119 -2.54 -4.86 7.75
C VAL A 119 -3.65 -5.64 7.04
N ILE A 120 -3.40 -6.90 6.67
CA ILE A 120 -4.41 -7.77 6.06
C ILE A 120 -5.57 -8.00 7.03
N ALA A 121 -5.30 -8.30 8.30
CA ALA A 121 -6.34 -8.50 9.30
C ALA A 121 -7.22 -7.26 9.47
N VAL A 122 -6.62 -6.06 9.54
CA VAL A 122 -7.35 -4.78 9.62
C VAL A 122 -8.14 -4.51 8.34
N ALA A 123 -7.58 -4.76 7.17
CA ALA A 123 -8.27 -4.59 5.90
C ALA A 123 -9.48 -5.52 5.76
N VAL A 124 -9.35 -6.80 6.16
CA VAL A 124 -10.45 -7.76 6.19
C VAL A 124 -11.52 -7.32 7.19
N ALA A 125 -11.13 -6.96 8.41
CA ALA A 125 -12.06 -6.47 9.43
C ALA A 125 -12.83 -5.24 8.92
N TYR A 126 -12.14 -4.28 8.30
CA TYR A 126 -12.78 -3.11 7.69
C TYR A 126 -13.77 -3.50 6.58
N CYS A 127 -13.43 -4.44 5.71
CA CYS A 127 -14.32 -4.90 4.65
C CYS A 127 -15.58 -5.61 5.17
N VAL A 128 -15.51 -6.29 6.32
CA VAL A 128 -16.62 -7.05 6.90
C VAL A 128 -17.50 -6.18 7.81
N LEU A 129 -16.89 -5.28 8.58
CA LEU A 129 -17.56 -4.55 9.66
C LEU A 129 -18.11 -3.17 9.25
N VAL A 130 -17.60 -2.59 8.17
CA VAL A 130 -17.99 -1.26 7.65
C VAL A 130 -18.68 -1.42 6.31
#